data_AF-A0A7S1GAI0-F1
#
_entry.id   AF-A0A7S1GAI0-F1
#
_cell.length_a   1.000
_cell.length_b   1.000
_cell.length_c   1.000
_cell.angle_alpha   90.00
_cell.angle_beta   90.00
_cell.angle_gamma   90.00
#
_symmetry.space_group_name_H-M   'P 1'
#
loop_
_entity.id
_entity.type
_entity.pdbx_description
1 polymer ?
#
loop_
_entity_poly.entity_id
_entity_poly.type
_entity_poly.pdbx_seq_one_letter_code
_entity_poly.pdbx_strand_id
1 'polypeptide(L)'
;NAFRRQRDAAAALLDKAEEALADVKFEWEVARSSKSAPPELIESASDALARAEANTADAKDAVSKYDARVSSGASHREAVAGVIELVACISAAKTSTDNAMSTVGDARKRSKPLKAAEVLQRRRAKLGTAETALETALDVLSSHERAMTRLASFRDSRDPSKAEAEALVRAATEALRKRVRVASRLLDEASAEGATDDDVAAAVEAIAGAESVGSTAAALADSLGVEVGGVKAKLTPQEANAVGHLEKAKAKMAAQQARIDARAAKDDDTNAVSLQLQDAATRADKAIEDADAARAAVKRAGGSGDGAVKLALNNLTMLVAQVVTQVDAVRQLLDEEEENIRASHMARSMKRSMAENLLRGMGGAHREDARPHWKSDPVHASGSKSLVAALVDPHAGRRYPAPEYATSIEAILALPVWRSRKARQRDTSKAAKARMQRQFVSLFARLKHAGRHHRRIIESLRQANMTSMPPFLGVPLREKLMMATNALNDVNLALPTPVERAMRPPTKAQLDSFEKRVREGGFLVFQFEAAAERTRRELERIAQQRREKEQQAVNHNEAQRRHLLKVAERLEAENRAAAAFAKG
;
A
#
# COMPACT_ATOMS: atom_id res chain seq x y z
N ASN A 1 -12.73 -1.32 -28.07
CA ASN A 1 -12.18 -2.38 -27.18
C ASN A 1 -12.64 -2.27 -25.73
N ALA A 2 -12.47 -1.13 -25.04
CA ALA A 2 -12.93 -0.97 -23.65
C ALA A 2 -14.44 -1.22 -23.47
N PHE A 3 -15.28 -0.67 -24.35
CA PHE A 3 -16.74 -0.89 -24.33
C PHE A 3 -17.15 -2.37 -24.50
N ARG A 4 -16.47 -3.10 -25.39
CA ARG A 4 -16.72 -4.55 -25.55
C ARG A 4 -16.38 -5.32 -24.29
N ARG A 5 -15.24 -5.02 -23.65
CA ARG A 5 -14.85 -5.64 -22.38
C ARG A 5 -15.86 -5.37 -21.25
N GLN A 6 -16.39 -4.15 -21.17
CA GLN A 6 -17.42 -3.82 -20.18
C GLN A 6 -18.74 -4.52 -20.49
N ARG A 7 -19.13 -4.62 -21.76
CA ARG A 7 -20.29 -5.43 -22.19
C ARG A 7 -20.12 -6.89 -21.80
N ASP A 8 -18.98 -7.50 -22.12
CA ASP A 8 -18.74 -8.92 -21.88
C ASP A 8 -18.67 -9.23 -20.37
N ALA A 9 -18.08 -8.32 -19.58
CA ALA A 9 -18.11 -8.41 -18.12
C ALA A 9 -19.53 -8.29 -17.56
N ALA A 10 -20.35 -7.40 -18.12
CA ALA A 10 -21.74 -7.25 -17.74
C ALA A 10 -22.56 -8.50 -18.14
N ALA A 11 -22.39 -9.02 -19.35
CA ALA A 11 -23.04 -10.26 -19.81
C ALA A 11 -22.71 -11.45 -18.89
N ALA A 12 -21.44 -11.61 -18.48
CA ALA A 12 -21.05 -12.65 -17.54
C ALA A 12 -21.67 -12.47 -16.13
N LEU A 13 -22.02 -11.24 -15.73
CA LEU A 13 -22.77 -10.99 -14.49
C LEU A 13 -24.26 -11.31 -14.65
N LEU A 14 -24.82 -11.09 -15.85
CA LEU A 14 -26.19 -11.49 -16.16
C LEU A 14 -26.33 -13.01 -16.14
N ASP A 15 -25.40 -13.75 -16.75
CA ASP A 15 -25.41 -15.23 -16.71
C ASP A 15 -25.43 -15.75 -15.26
N LYS A 16 -24.66 -15.12 -14.36
CA LYS A 16 -24.66 -15.45 -12.93
C LYS A 16 -25.96 -15.07 -12.23
N ALA A 17 -26.57 -13.95 -12.60
CA ALA A 17 -27.87 -13.56 -12.06
C ALA A 17 -28.96 -14.53 -12.51
N GLU A 18 -28.90 -15.04 -13.75
CA GLU A 18 -29.82 -16.06 -14.26
C GLU A 18 -29.64 -17.41 -13.57
N GLU A 19 -28.40 -17.85 -13.33
CA GLU A 19 -28.09 -19.04 -12.55
C GLU A 19 -28.62 -18.89 -11.11
N ALA A 20 -28.33 -17.76 -10.46
CA ALA A 20 -28.84 -17.47 -9.13
C ALA A 20 -30.37 -17.41 -9.10
N LEU A 21 -31.03 -16.84 -10.12
CA LEU A 21 -32.49 -16.80 -10.21
C LEU A 21 -33.09 -18.20 -10.32
N ALA A 22 -32.45 -19.12 -11.03
CA ALA A 22 -32.87 -20.53 -11.07
C ALA A 22 -32.80 -21.17 -9.69
N ASP A 23 -31.73 -20.90 -8.94
CA ASP A 23 -31.60 -21.34 -7.54
C ASP A 23 -32.67 -20.73 -6.64
N VAL A 24 -32.98 -19.43 -6.79
CA VAL A 24 -34.07 -18.74 -6.05
C VAL A 24 -35.40 -19.45 -6.29
N LYS A 25 -35.72 -19.75 -7.55
CA LYS A 25 -36.97 -20.43 -7.93
C LYS A 25 -37.07 -21.80 -7.28
N PHE A 26 -36.00 -22.60 -7.37
CA PHE A 26 -35.95 -23.92 -6.76
C PHE A 26 -36.13 -23.85 -5.24
N GLU A 27 -35.37 -22.98 -4.57
CA GLU A 27 -35.47 -22.80 -3.11
C GLU A 27 -36.84 -22.25 -2.69
N TRP A 28 -37.49 -21.43 -3.52
CA TRP A 28 -38.82 -20.92 -3.27
C TRP A 28 -39.88 -22.01 -3.38
N GLU A 29 -39.79 -22.91 -4.37
CA GLU A 29 -40.67 -24.08 -4.47
C GLU A 29 -40.52 -25.00 -3.25
N VAL A 30 -39.29 -25.19 -2.77
CA VAL A 30 -39.01 -25.96 -1.55
C VAL A 30 -39.58 -25.26 -0.31
N ALA A 31 -39.43 -23.93 -0.20
CA ALA A 31 -39.97 -23.16 0.91
C ALA A 31 -41.52 -23.18 0.92
N ARG A 32 -42.14 -23.01 -0.26
CA ARG A 32 -43.60 -22.99 -0.44
C ARG A 32 -44.25 -24.35 -0.17
N SER A 33 -43.58 -25.45 -0.50
CA SER A 33 -44.05 -26.81 -0.21
C SER A 33 -43.84 -27.24 1.24
N SER A 34 -43.05 -26.47 2.01
CA SER A 34 -42.85 -26.73 3.43
C SER A 34 -44.08 -26.32 4.25
N LYS A 35 -44.64 -27.28 4.99
CA LYS A 35 -45.75 -27.02 5.94
C LYS A 35 -45.36 -26.15 7.12
N SER A 36 -44.07 -25.87 7.32
CA SER A 36 -43.57 -25.14 8.49
C SER A 36 -43.36 -23.64 8.27
N ALA A 37 -43.45 -23.14 7.03
CA ALA A 37 -43.17 -21.75 6.73
C ALA A 37 -44.39 -20.85 7.04
N PRO A 38 -44.23 -19.77 7.83
CA PRO A 38 -45.27 -18.77 8.04
C PRO A 38 -45.74 -18.13 6.73
N PRO A 39 -47.05 -17.84 6.55
CA PRO A 39 -47.59 -17.22 5.34
C PRO A 39 -46.90 -15.90 4.96
N GLU A 40 -46.60 -15.05 5.95
CA GLU A 40 -45.91 -13.77 5.77
C GLU A 40 -44.50 -13.92 5.17
N LEU A 41 -43.78 -15.01 5.51
CA LEU A 41 -42.45 -15.28 4.94
C LEU A 41 -42.55 -15.83 3.51
N ILE A 42 -43.63 -16.56 3.20
CA ILE A 42 -43.89 -17.05 1.84
C ILE A 42 -44.26 -15.89 0.91
N GLU A 43 -45.10 -14.96 1.38
CA GLU A 43 -45.48 -13.75 0.64
C GLU A 43 -44.25 -12.87 0.37
N SER A 44 -43.47 -12.55 1.40
CA SER A 44 -42.22 -11.78 1.26
C SER A 44 -41.20 -12.46 0.32
N ALA A 45 -41.10 -13.80 0.36
CA ALA A 45 -40.25 -14.56 -0.55
C ALA A 45 -40.79 -14.55 -2.00
N SER A 46 -42.12 -14.57 -2.18
CA SER A 46 -42.77 -14.44 -3.48
C SER A 46 -42.53 -13.06 -4.10
N ASP A 47 -42.66 -11.99 -3.32
CA ASP A 47 -42.42 -10.62 -3.80
C ASP A 47 -40.95 -10.41 -4.17
N ALA A 48 -40.02 -10.96 -3.36
CA ALA A 48 -38.61 -10.92 -3.66
C ALA A 48 -38.25 -11.70 -4.94
N LEU A 49 -38.87 -12.87 -5.16
CA LEU A 49 -38.71 -13.63 -6.40
C LEU A 49 -39.26 -12.84 -7.61
N ALA A 50 -40.46 -12.28 -7.52
CA ALA A 50 -41.07 -11.51 -8.60
C ALA A 50 -40.22 -10.29 -8.99
N ARG A 51 -39.65 -9.59 -8.00
CA ARG A 51 -38.68 -8.51 -8.23
C ARG A 51 -37.41 -8.98 -8.93
N ALA A 52 -36.84 -10.09 -8.47
CA ALA A 52 -35.64 -10.66 -9.09
C ALA A 52 -35.91 -11.08 -10.55
N GLU A 53 -37.08 -11.65 -10.85
CA GLU A 53 -37.49 -11.97 -12.21
C GLU A 53 -37.64 -10.72 -13.09
N ALA A 54 -38.33 -9.69 -12.59
CA ALA A 54 -38.52 -8.43 -13.32
C ALA A 54 -37.18 -7.75 -13.62
N ASN A 55 -36.31 -7.61 -12.61
CA ASN A 55 -35.00 -7.00 -12.78
C ASN A 55 -34.08 -7.80 -13.73
N THR A 56 -34.17 -9.14 -13.72
CA THR A 56 -33.42 -9.98 -14.65
C THR A 56 -33.96 -9.86 -16.08
N ALA A 57 -35.27 -9.73 -16.26
CA ALA A 57 -35.89 -9.45 -17.55
C ALA A 57 -35.49 -8.08 -18.10
N ASP A 58 -35.49 -7.05 -17.25
CA ASP A 58 -35.03 -5.70 -17.61
C ASP A 58 -33.54 -5.69 -17.99
N ALA A 59 -32.71 -6.49 -17.31
CA ALA A 59 -31.31 -6.66 -17.67
C ALA A 59 -31.13 -7.34 -19.04
N LYS A 60 -31.93 -8.37 -19.37
CA LYS A 60 -31.95 -9.00 -20.70
C LYS A 60 -32.37 -8.04 -21.81
N ASP A 61 -33.41 -7.24 -21.54
CA ASP A 61 -33.86 -6.20 -22.45
C ASP A 61 -32.78 -5.12 -22.63
N ALA A 62 -32.08 -4.73 -21.56
CA ALA A 62 -30.96 -3.79 -21.64
C ALA A 62 -29.79 -4.32 -22.50
N VAL A 63 -29.44 -5.62 -22.40
CA VAL A 63 -28.46 -6.26 -23.31
C VAL A 63 -28.93 -6.17 -24.75
N SER A 64 -30.19 -6.54 -25.01
CA SER A 64 -30.77 -6.56 -26.35
C SER A 64 -30.81 -5.16 -26.98
N LYS A 65 -31.22 -4.14 -26.20
CA LYS A 65 -31.21 -2.74 -26.60
C LYS A 65 -29.80 -2.24 -26.88
N TYR A 66 -28.82 -2.62 -26.07
CA TYR A 66 -27.43 -2.25 -26.29
C TYR A 66 -26.88 -2.87 -27.58
N ASP A 67 -27.07 -4.17 -27.79
CA ASP A 67 -26.60 -4.87 -28.99
C ASP A 67 -27.29 -4.34 -30.26
N ALA A 68 -28.59 -4.03 -30.19
CA ALA A 68 -29.32 -3.37 -31.27
C ALA A 68 -28.71 -2.00 -31.60
N ARG A 69 -28.45 -1.15 -30.59
CA ARG A 69 -27.81 0.16 -30.77
C ARG A 69 -26.41 0.05 -31.41
N VAL A 70 -25.60 -0.90 -30.95
CA VAL A 70 -24.26 -1.12 -31.52
C VAL A 70 -24.34 -1.60 -32.97
N SER A 71 -25.30 -2.49 -33.28
CA SER A 71 -25.50 -3.01 -34.63
C SER A 71 -26.03 -1.97 -35.62
N SER A 72 -26.82 -0.99 -35.14
CA SER A 72 -27.37 0.09 -35.96
C SER A 72 -26.41 1.26 -36.18
N GLY A 73 -25.13 1.13 -35.76
CA GLY A 73 -24.12 2.16 -35.94
C GLY A 73 -24.28 3.36 -35.00
N ALA A 74 -24.76 3.14 -33.76
CA ALA A 74 -24.87 4.18 -32.76
C ALA A 74 -23.54 4.95 -32.57
N SER A 75 -23.67 6.25 -32.30
CA SER A 75 -22.52 7.11 -31.99
C SER A 75 -21.81 6.63 -30.72
N HIS A 76 -20.52 6.95 -30.56
CA HIS A 76 -19.76 6.58 -29.36
C HIS A 76 -20.42 7.06 -28.05
N ARG A 77 -21.12 8.20 -28.08
CA ARG A 77 -21.87 8.73 -26.94
C ARG A 77 -23.09 7.88 -26.57
N GLU A 78 -23.82 7.40 -27.57
CA GLU A 78 -24.96 6.50 -27.38
C GLU A 78 -24.51 5.12 -26.91
N ALA A 79 -23.37 4.63 -27.42
CA ALA A 79 -22.76 3.41 -26.93
C ALA A 79 -22.34 3.51 -25.46
N VAL A 80 -21.73 4.64 -25.03
CA VAL A 80 -21.42 4.89 -23.60
C VAL A 80 -22.69 4.87 -22.75
N ALA A 81 -23.71 5.61 -23.16
CA ALA A 81 -24.97 5.67 -22.42
C ALA A 81 -25.61 4.27 -22.31
N GLY A 82 -25.57 3.49 -23.40
CA GLY A 82 -26.04 2.12 -23.44
C GLY A 82 -25.26 1.17 -22.52
N VAL A 83 -23.92 1.23 -22.49
CA VAL A 83 -23.12 0.39 -21.55
C VAL A 83 -23.41 0.77 -20.10
N ILE A 84 -23.60 2.05 -19.79
CA ILE A 84 -23.90 2.50 -18.44
C ILE A 84 -25.29 2.04 -17.98
N GLU A 85 -26.28 2.14 -18.86
CA GLU A 85 -27.63 1.64 -18.64
C GLU A 85 -27.62 0.12 -18.42
N LEU A 86 -26.90 -0.61 -19.28
CA LEU A 86 -26.68 -2.04 -19.20
C LEU A 86 -26.09 -2.48 -17.85
N VAL A 87 -24.98 -1.88 -17.42
CA VAL A 87 -24.32 -2.22 -16.16
C VAL A 87 -25.21 -1.94 -14.96
N ALA A 88 -25.97 -0.83 -14.99
CA ALA A 88 -26.91 -0.51 -13.92
C ALA A 88 -28.00 -1.58 -13.77
N CYS A 89 -28.64 -1.98 -14.88
CA CYS A 89 -29.70 -2.99 -14.88
C CYS A 89 -29.18 -4.36 -14.43
N ILE A 90 -28.00 -4.78 -14.90
CA ILE A 90 -27.42 -6.07 -14.52
C ILE A 90 -27.00 -6.09 -13.05
N SER A 91 -26.50 -4.98 -12.52
CA SER A 91 -26.15 -4.88 -11.11
C SER A 91 -27.38 -4.93 -10.22
N ALA A 92 -28.46 -4.25 -10.62
CA ALA A 92 -29.75 -4.33 -9.94
C ALA A 92 -30.30 -5.77 -9.97
N ALA A 93 -30.28 -6.45 -11.12
CA ALA A 93 -30.68 -7.85 -11.24
C ALA A 93 -29.93 -8.75 -10.27
N LYS A 94 -28.59 -8.65 -10.24
CA LYS A 94 -27.76 -9.43 -9.32
C LYS A 94 -28.07 -9.15 -7.85
N THR A 95 -28.18 -7.89 -7.47
CA THR A 95 -28.51 -7.51 -6.08
C THR A 95 -29.90 -8.00 -5.69
N SER A 96 -30.86 -7.96 -6.63
CA SER A 96 -32.22 -8.45 -6.43
C SER A 96 -32.24 -9.98 -6.26
N THR A 97 -31.48 -10.73 -7.07
CA THR A 97 -31.36 -12.20 -6.93
C THR A 97 -30.67 -12.60 -5.63
N ASP A 98 -29.62 -11.89 -5.21
CA ASP A 98 -28.93 -12.14 -3.93
C ASP A 98 -29.88 -11.87 -2.74
N ASN A 99 -30.66 -10.79 -2.81
CA ASN A 99 -31.69 -10.47 -1.82
C ASN A 99 -32.78 -11.54 -1.78
N ALA A 100 -33.28 -11.98 -2.94
CA ALA A 100 -34.30 -13.01 -3.04
C ALA A 100 -33.82 -14.34 -2.47
N MET A 101 -32.58 -14.76 -2.75
CA MET A 101 -31.97 -15.96 -2.15
C MET A 101 -31.95 -15.89 -0.62
N SER A 102 -31.57 -14.74 -0.06
CA SER A 102 -31.58 -14.55 1.39
C SER A 102 -33.00 -14.66 1.97
N THR A 103 -33.98 -14.02 1.34
CA THR A 103 -35.37 -14.00 1.82
C THR A 103 -36.03 -15.38 1.72
N VAL A 104 -35.84 -16.08 0.60
CA VAL A 104 -36.31 -17.45 0.40
C VAL A 104 -35.63 -18.41 1.38
N GLY A 105 -34.32 -18.26 1.60
CA GLY A 105 -33.57 -19.07 2.57
C GLY A 105 -34.08 -18.89 4.02
N ASP A 106 -34.50 -17.68 4.39
CA ASP A 106 -35.16 -17.43 5.68
C ASP A 106 -36.55 -18.09 5.75
N ALA A 107 -37.35 -18.02 4.70
CA ALA A 107 -38.67 -18.66 4.63
C ALA A 107 -38.56 -20.19 4.76
N ARG A 108 -37.52 -20.80 4.20
CA ARG A 108 -37.25 -22.24 4.32
C ARG A 108 -36.85 -22.66 5.73
N LYS A 109 -35.96 -21.89 6.37
CA LYS A 109 -35.30 -22.30 7.64
C LYS A 109 -36.12 -21.95 8.88
N ARG A 110 -37.02 -20.98 8.81
CA ARG A 110 -37.72 -20.45 9.98
C ARG A 110 -39.14 -21.00 10.09
N SER A 111 -39.48 -21.50 11.28
CA SER A 111 -40.85 -21.93 11.62
C SER A 111 -41.70 -20.83 12.27
N LYS A 112 -41.11 -19.64 12.50
CA LYS A 112 -41.76 -18.49 13.13
C LYS A 112 -41.42 -17.21 12.38
N PRO A 113 -42.34 -16.23 12.31
CA PRO A 113 -42.06 -14.94 11.71
C PRO A 113 -40.94 -14.21 12.47
N LEU A 114 -40.25 -13.32 11.77
CA LEU A 114 -39.25 -12.45 12.38
C LEU A 114 -39.94 -11.52 13.38
N LYS A 115 -39.32 -11.33 14.56
CA LYS A 115 -39.77 -10.28 15.47
C LYS A 115 -39.58 -8.92 14.81
N ALA A 116 -40.50 -7.98 15.04
CA ALA A 116 -40.41 -6.62 14.48
C ALA A 116 -39.04 -5.95 14.75
N ALA A 117 -38.44 -6.17 15.93
CA ALA A 117 -37.10 -5.68 16.25
C ALA A 117 -35.98 -6.29 15.37
N GLU A 118 -36.09 -7.58 15.02
CA GLU A 118 -35.12 -8.26 14.12
C GLU A 118 -35.27 -7.76 12.68
N VAL A 119 -36.51 -7.50 12.24
CA VAL A 119 -36.80 -6.90 10.91
C VAL A 119 -36.16 -5.51 10.83
N LEU A 120 -36.40 -4.65 11.83
CA LEU A 120 -35.80 -3.32 11.88
C LEU A 120 -34.27 -3.35 11.93
N GLN A 121 -33.68 -4.28 12.69
CA GLN A 121 -32.23 -4.43 12.75
C GLN A 121 -31.63 -4.86 11.40
N ARG A 122 -32.30 -5.77 10.68
CA ARG A 122 -31.89 -6.18 9.33
C ARG A 122 -32.02 -5.05 8.32
N ARG A 123 -33.12 -4.29 8.36
CA ARG A 123 -33.30 -3.10 7.52
C ARG A 123 -32.17 -2.09 7.75
N ARG A 124 -31.90 -1.74 9.01
CA ARG A 124 -30.78 -0.83 9.37
C ARG A 124 -29.42 -1.35 8.91
N ALA A 125 -29.17 -2.65 9.00
CA ALA A 125 -27.93 -3.23 8.50
C ALA A 125 -27.80 -3.10 6.97
N LYS A 126 -28.87 -3.41 6.23
CA LYS A 126 -28.90 -3.26 4.76
C LYS A 126 -28.74 -1.80 4.33
N LEU A 127 -29.46 -0.89 4.97
CA LEU A 127 -29.36 0.54 4.71
C LEU A 127 -27.96 1.07 5.06
N GLY A 128 -27.37 0.68 6.19
CA GLY A 128 -26.00 1.09 6.54
C GLY A 128 -24.95 0.62 5.53
N THR A 129 -25.09 -0.60 4.99
CA THR A 129 -24.21 -1.04 3.89
C THR A 129 -24.46 -0.24 2.60
N ALA A 130 -25.71 0.08 2.31
CA ALA A 130 -26.08 0.85 1.13
C ALA A 130 -25.61 2.32 1.24
N GLU A 131 -25.71 2.94 2.40
CA GLU A 131 -25.16 4.27 2.71
C GLU A 131 -23.67 4.34 2.36
N THR A 132 -22.87 3.37 2.82
CA THR A 132 -21.42 3.35 2.52
C THR A 132 -21.12 3.17 1.02
N ALA A 133 -21.95 2.42 0.30
CA ALA A 133 -21.84 2.26 -1.15
C ALA A 133 -22.24 3.55 -1.89
N LEU A 134 -23.26 4.25 -1.41
CA LEU A 134 -23.68 5.55 -1.96
C LEU A 134 -22.62 6.62 -1.73
N GLU A 135 -22.01 6.68 -0.55
CA GLU A 135 -20.88 7.57 -0.26
C GLU A 135 -19.72 7.31 -1.24
N THR A 136 -19.43 6.04 -1.52
CA THR A 136 -18.42 5.67 -2.50
C THR A 136 -18.80 6.18 -3.89
N ALA A 137 -20.05 6.01 -4.33
CA ALA A 137 -20.53 6.53 -5.61
C ALA A 137 -20.48 8.07 -5.70
N LEU A 138 -20.78 8.78 -4.59
CA LEU A 138 -20.67 10.23 -4.46
C LEU A 138 -19.22 10.73 -4.54
N ASP A 139 -18.28 10.01 -3.94
CA ASP A 139 -16.84 10.28 -4.05
C ASP A 139 -16.37 10.12 -5.50
N VAL A 140 -16.82 9.06 -6.18
CA VAL A 140 -16.53 8.84 -7.60
C VAL A 140 -17.10 9.97 -8.46
N LEU A 141 -18.34 10.38 -8.21
CA LEU A 141 -18.98 11.47 -8.92
C LEU A 141 -18.23 12.79 -8.73
N SER A 142 -17.90 13.13 -7.48
CA SER A 142 -17.12 14.34 -7.14
C SER A 142 -15.75 14.34 -7.83
N SER A 143 -15.13 13.17 -7.94
CA SER A 143 -13.86 12.97 -8.62
C SER A 143 -13.98 13.21 -10.14
N HIS A 144 -15.05 12.69 -10.75
CA HIS A 144 -15.37 12.91 -12.16
C HIS A 144 -15.66 14.39 -12.44
N GLU A 145 -16.42 15.06 -11.57
CA GLU A 145 -16.72 16.48 -11.71
C GLU A 145 -15.44 17.33 -11.63
N ARG A 146 -14.52 17.04 -10.70
CA ARG A 146 -13.21 17.72 -10.64
C ARG A 146 -12.37 17.46 -11.88
N ALA A 147 -12.38 16.25 -12.40
CA ALA A 147 -11.64 15.90 -13.61
C ALA A 147 -12.20 16.60 -14.84
N MET A 148 -13.53 16.71 -14.95
CA MET A 148 -14.20 17.49 -15.98
C MET A 148 -13.84 18.98 -15.90
N THR A 149 -13.76 19.55 -14.70
CA THR A 149 -13.31 20.94 -14.50
C THR A 149 -11.85 21.14 -14.92
N ARG A 150 -10.98 20.16 -14.67
CA ARG A 150 -9.58 20.17 -15.15
C ARG A 150 -9.51 20.04 -16.67
N LEU A 151 -10.27 19.12 -17.28
CA LEU A 151 -10.33 18.98 -18.74
C LEU A 151 -10.87 20.23 -19.42
N ALA A 152 -11.88 20.87 -18.85
CA ALA A 152 -12.43 22.13 -19.34
C ALA A 152 -11.41 23.29 -19.29
N SER A 153 -10.34 23.20 -18.48
CA SER A 153 -9.24 24.17 -18.50
C SER A 153 -8.22 23.94 -19.64
N PHE A 154 -8.30 22.80 -20.34
CA PHE A 154 -7.50 22.47 -21.53
C PHE A 154 -8.25 22.69 -22.86
N ARG A 155 -9.39 23.38 -22.83
CA ARG A 155 -10.31 23.61 -23.95
C ARG A 155 -9.70 24.27 -25.19
N ASP A 156 -8.53 24.90 -25.03
CA ASP A 156 -7.80 25.55 -26.14
C ASP A 156 -6.99 24.57 -27.01
N SER A 157 -6.94 23.29 -26.64
CA SER A 157 -6.29 22.28 -27.49
C SER A 157 -7.19 21.91 -28.68
N ARG A 158 -6.75 22.25 -29.90
CA ARG A 158 -7.40 21.89 -31.19
C ARG A 158 -7.37 20.38 -31.51
N ASP A 159 -7.26 19.52 -30.50
CA ASP A 159 -7.10 18.09 -30.68
C ASP A 159 -8.49 17.40 -30.67
N PRO A 160 -9.00 16.93 -31.83
CA PRO A 160 -10.32 16.33 -31.93
C PRO A 160 -10.47 15.07 -31.05
N SER A 161 -9.36 14.37 -30.76
CA SER A 161 -9.37 13.18 -29.90
C SER A 161 -9.67 13.52 -28.43
N LYS A 162 -9.23 14.69 -27.96
CA LYS A 162 -9.48 15.18 -26.60
C LYS A 162 -10.91 15.68 -26.43
N ALA A 163 -11.47 16.32 -27.46
CA ALA A 163 -12.85 16.77 -27.47
C ALA A 163 -13.84 15.58 -27.42
N GLU A 164 -13.54 14.50 -28.14
CA GLU A 164 -14.33 13.26 -28.07
C GLU A 164 -14.21 12.59 -26.69
N ALA A 165 -13.00 12.48 -26.14
CA ALA A 165 -12.80 11.95 -24.78
C ALA A 165 -13.56 12.78 -23.71
N GLU A 166 -13.52 14.11 -23.78
CA GLU A 166 -14.28 14.99 -22.88
C GLU A 166 -15.79 14.75 -23.00
N ALA A 167 -16.32 14.62 -24.22
CA ALA A 167 -17.74 14.35 -24.45
C ALA A 167 -18.19 13.00 -23.84
N LEU A 168 -17.35 11.96 -23.95
CA LEU A 168 -17.63 10.65 -23.37
C LEU A 168 -17.58 10.66 -21.84
N VAL A 169 -16.57 11.31 -21.24
CA VAL A 169 -16.46 11.46 -19.77
C VAL A 169 -17.61 12.31 -19.23
N ARG A 170 -18.03 13.38 -19.93
CA ARG A 170 -19.20 14.18 -19.56
C ARG A 170 -20.47 13.33 -19.57
N ALA A 171 -20.70 12.54 -20.63
CA ALA A 171 -21.87 11.67 -20.72
C ALA A 171 -21.91 10.64 -19.59
N ALA A 172 -20.76 10.04 -19.25
CA ALA A 172 -20.65 9.10 -18.14
C ALA A 172 -20.92 9.77 -16.78
N THR A 173 -20.40 10.98 -16.58
CA THR A 173 -20.62 11.77 -15.36
C THR A 173 -22.09 12.18 -15.20
N GLU A 174 -22.76 12.59 -16.28
CA GLU A 174 -24.19 12.92 -16.26
C GLU A 174 -25.05 11.71 -15.93
N ALA A 175 -24.72 10.53 -16.47
CA ALA A 175 -25.43 9.29 -16.18
C ALA A 175 -25.24 8.86 -14.70
N LEU A 176 -24.00 8.93 -14.19
CA LEU A 176 -23.72 8.68 -12.78
C LEU A 176 -24.48 9.65 -11.87
N ARG A 177 -24.47 10.95 -12.20
CA ARG A 177 -25.20 11.97 -11.42
C ARG A 177 -26.69 11.68 -11.34
N LYS A 178 -27.33 11.27 -12.44
CA LYS A 178 -28.75 10.88 -12.43
C LYS A 178 -29.00 9.69 -11.51
N ARG A 179 -28.16 8.66 -11.56
CA ARG A 179 -28.30 7.45 -10.73
C ARG A 179 -28.07 7.74 -9.25
N VAL A 180 -27.03 8.49 -8.91
CA VAL A 180 -26.75 8.92 -7.53
C VAL A 180 -27.93 9.73 -6.96
N ARG A 181 -28.54 10.64 -7.74
CA ARG A 181 -29.73 11.37 -7.29
C ARG A 181 -30.92 10.46 -6.98
N VAL A 182 -31.18 9.48 -7.84
CA VAL A 182 -32.26 8.51 -7.62
C VAL A 182 -31.95 7.65 -6.39
N ALA A 183 -30.71 7.18 -6.26
CA ALA A 183 -30.26 6.38 -5.12
C ALA A 183 -30.35 7.14 -3.80
N SER A 184 -29.92 8.40 -3.74
CA SER A 184 -30.06 9.27 -2.57
C SER A 184 -31.52 9.47 -2.18
N ARG A 185 -32.39 9.77 -3.16
CA ARG A 185 -33.81 9.96 -2.90
C ARG A 185 -34.47 8.70 -2.33
N LEU A 186 -34.19 7.54 -2.93
CA LEU A 186 -34.75 6.27 -2.47
C LEU A 186 -34.20 5.87 -1.09
N LEU A 187 -32.94 6.23 -0.79
CA LEU A 187 -32.37 6.03 0.53
C LEU A 187 -33.07 6.89 1.60
N ASP A 188 -33.37 8.15 1.28
CA ASP A 188 -34.12 9.04 2.17
C ASP A 188 -35.53 8.48 2.43
N GLU A 189 -36.22 8.02 1.37
CA GLU A 189 -37.53 7.36 1.45
C GLU A 189 -37.47 6.07 2.28
N ALA A 190 -36.44 5.24 2.09
CA ALA A 190 -36.23 3.98 2.82
C ALA A 190 -35.80 4.18 4.28
N SER A 191 -35.29 5.37 4.64
CA SER A 191 -34.88 5.73 5.99
C SER A 191 -36.00 6.37 6.81
N ALA A 192 -37.13 6.69 6.18
CA ALA A 192 -38.29 7.29 6.84
C ALA A 192 -38.96 6.34 7.85
N GLU A 193 -39.59 6.91 8.87
CA GLU A 193 -40.43 6.14 9.79
C GLU A 193 -41.63 5.56 9.02
N GLY A 194 -41.68 4.22 8.94
CA GLY A 194 -42.72 3.50 8.20
C GLY A 194 -42.29 2.88 6.86
N ALA A 195 -41.01 3.00 6.48
CA ALA A 195 -40.53 2.41 5.23
C ALA A 195 -40.76 0.89 5.19
N THR A 196 -41.20 0.39 4.04
CA THR A 196 -41.46 -1.03 3.78
C THR A 196 -40.18 -1.77 3.41
N ASP A 197 -40.20 -3.11 3.41
CA ASP A 197 -39.05 -3.90 2.90
C ASP A 197 -38.81 -3.65 1.41
N ASP A 198 -39.84 -3.22 0.68
CA ASP A 198 -39.79 -2.88 -0.73
C ASP A 198 -39.05 -1.57 -0.96
N ASP A 199 -39.30 -0.56 -0.12
CA ASP A 199 -38.57 0.71 -0.15
C ASP A 199 -37.08 0.49 0.12
N VAL A 200 -36.75 -0.35 1.11
CA VAL A 200 -35.37 -0.73 1.44
C VAL A 200 -34.72 -1.50 0.29
N ALA A 201 -35.43 -2.45 -0.34
CA ALA A 201 -34.91 -3.20 -1.47
C ALA A 201 -34.64 -2.28 -2.67
N ALA A 202 -35.58 -1.40 -3.00
CA ALA A 202 -35.44 -0.43 -4.09
C ALA A 202 -34.26 0.51 -3.87
N ALA A 203 -34.06 1.00 -2.64
CA ALA A 203 -32.89 1.83 -2.30
C ALA A 203 -31.58 1.07 -2.48
N VAL A 204 -31.48 -0.16 -1.96
CA VAL A 204 -30.28 -1.00 -2.08
C VAL A 204 -29.95 -1.31 -3.54
N GLU A 205 -30.95 -1.64 -4.36
CA GLU A 205 -30.78 -1.92 -5.80
C GLU A 205 -30.34 -0.66 -6.56
N ALA A 206 -30.95 0.49 -6.28
CA ALA A 206 -30.58 1.76 -6.90
C ALA A 206 -29.16 2.20 -6.55
N ILE A 207 -28.73 1.97 -5.30
CA ILE A 207 -27.38 2.25 -4.82
C ILE A 207 -26.35 1.32 -5.48
N ALA A 208 -26.61 0.02 -5.55
CA ALA A 208 -25.75 -0.94 -6.23
C ALA A 208 -25.59 -0.60 -7.72
N GLY A 209 -26.66 -0.14 -8.35
CA GLY A 209 -26.64 0.41 -9.71
C GLY A 209 -25.75 1.66 -9.81
N ALA A 210 -25.87 2.62 -8.89
CA ALA A 210 -25.05 3.83 -8.88
C ALA A 210 -23.55 3.54 -8.66
N GLU A 211 -23.21 2.61 -7.77
CA GLU A 211 -21.83 2.18 -7.52
C GLU A 211 -21.19 1.54 -8.76
N SER A 212 -21.92 0.61 -9.39
CA SER A 212 -21.44 -0.12 -10.57
C SER A 212 -21.28 0.80 -11.79
N VAL A 213 -22.19 1.77 -11.93
CA VAL A 213 -22.06 2.85 -12.90
C VAL A 213 -20.85 3.73 -12.61
N GLY A 214 -20.58 4.04 -11.33
CA GLY A 214 -19.41 4.80 -10.92
C GLY A 214 -18.10 4.11 -11.29
N SER A 215 -18.01 2.80 -11.01
CA SER A 215 -16.88 1.96 -11.39
C SER A 215 -16.67 1.88 -12.91
N THR A 216 -17.77 1.81 -13.67
CA THR A 216 -17.71 1.78 -15.13
C THR A 216 -17.29 3.13 -15.72
N ALA A 217 -17.89 4.23 -15.25
CA ALA A 217 -17.54 5.58 -15.67
C ALA A 217 -16.05 5.88 -15.45
N ALA A 218 -15.56 5.45 -14.30
CA ALA A 218 -14.15 5.51 -13.94
C ALA A 218 -13.23 4.73 -14.88
N ALA A 219 -13.53 3.45 -15.10
CA ALA A 219 -12.74 2.61 -16.00
C ALA A 219 -12.70 3.17 -17.42
N LEU A 220 -13.80 3.79 -17.87
CA LEU A 220 -13.87 4.49 -19.15
C LEU A 220 -12.95 5.70 -19.16
N ALA A 221 -12.99 6.54 -18.12
CA ALA A 221 -12.15 7.73 -18.06
C ALA A 221 -10.65 7.39 -17.99
N ASP A 222 -10.27 6.37 -17.20
CA ASP A 222 -8.90 5.84 -17.14
C ASP A 222 -8.44 5.33 -18.52
N SER A 223 -9.31 4.64 -19.27
CA SER A 223 -8.99 4.14 -20.62
C SER A 223 -8.78 5.24 -21.65
N LEU A 224 -9.35 6.42 -21.41
CA LEU A 224 -9.21 7.61 -22.24
C LEU A 224 -8.02 8.49 -21.81
N GLY A 225 -7.20 8.03 -20.85
CA GLY A 225 -6.05 8.79 -20.33
C GLY A 225 -6.44 10.02 -19.53
N VAL A 226 -7.73 10.17 -19.18
CA VAL A 226 -8.20 11.21 -18.28
C VAL A 226 -8.00 10.69 -16.87
N GLU A 227 -7.02 11.26 -16.14
CA GLU A 227 -6.87 10.98 -14.72
C GLU A 227 -8.06 11.56 -13.94
N VAL A 228 -9.14 10.79 -13.89
CA VAL A 228 -10.24 11.02 -12.96
C VAL A 228 -9.77 10.55 -11.60
N GLY A 229 -9.22 11.47 -10.84
CA GLY A 229 -8.68 11.20 -9.52
C GLY A 229 -9.76 10.70 -8.58
N GLY A 230 -9.94 9.37 -8.48
CA GLY A 230 -10.82 8.73 -7.52
C GLY A 230 -11.10 7.25 -7.76
N VAL A 231 -10.96 6.75 -9.00
CA VAL A 231 -11.23 5.33 -9.31
C VAL A 231 -10.18 4.78 -10.28
N LYS A 232 -8.92 4.93 -9.90
CA LYS A 232 -8.06 3.75 -9.97
C LYS A 232 -8.57 2.86 -8.85
N ALA A 233 -8.79 1.55 -9.05
CA ALA A 233 -9.02 0.59 -7.97
C ALA A 233 -8.16 1.02 -6.78
N LYS A 234 -8.76 1.63 -5.74
CA LYS A 234 -8.11 2.66 -4.90
C LYS A 234 -6.66 2.25 -4.67
N LEU A 235 -5.72 2.81 -5.45
CA LEU A 235 -4.30 2.57 -5.20
C LEU A 235 -4.17 3.03 -3.76
N THR A 236 -3.82 2.11 -2.87
CA THR A 236 -3.70 2.51 -1.47
C THR A 236 -2.76 3.71 -1.42
N PRO A 237 -2.89 4.66 -0.48
CA PRO A 237 -1.99 5.81 -0.42
C PRO A 237 -0.51 5.42 -0.46
N GLN A 238 -0.19 4.22 0.01
CA GLN A 238 1.13 3.60 -0.07
C GLN A 238 1.52 3.21 -1.51
N GLU A 239 0.61 2.64 -2.29
CA GLU A 239 0.84 2.26 -3.69
C GLU A 239 0.98 3.48 -4.59
N ALA A 240 0.12 4.49 -4.41
CA ALA A 240 0.21 5.74 -5.16
C ALA A 240 1.55 6.45 -4.91
N ASN A 241 2.01 6.47 -3.66
CA ASN A 241 3.32 7.00 -3.31
C ASN A 241 4.47 6.16 -3.91
N ALA A 242 4.41 4.83 -3.79
CA ALA A 242 5.44 3.94 -4.33
C ALA A 242 5.55 4.09 -5.87
N VAL A 243 4.43 4.11 -6.59
CA VAL A 243 4.39 4.35 -8.03
C VAL A 243 4.92 5.74 -8.37
N GLY A 244 4.50 6.78 -7.65
CA GLY A 244 5.00 8.14 -7.88
C GLY A 244 6.52 8.28 -7.66
N HIS A 245 7.08 7.55 -6.70
CA HIS A 245 8.53 7.50 -6.48
C HIS A 245 9.26 6.69 -7.55
N LEU A 246 8.67 5.59 -8.02
CA LEU A 246 9.21 4.77 -9.10
C LEU A 246 9.31 5.56 -10.42
N GLU A 247 8.23 6.24 -10.83
CA GLU A 247 8.22 7.04 -12.07
C GLU A 247 9.23 8.20 -12.00
N LYS A 248 9.36 8.85 -10.83
CA LYS A 248 10.41 9.87 -10.61
C LYS A 248 11.82 9.28 -10.70
N ALA A 249 12.03 8.07 -10.17
CA ALA A 249 13.33 7.41 -10.25
C ALA A 249 13.67 6.98 -11.68
N LYS A 250 12.69 6.49 -12.45
CA LYS A 250 12.85 6.19 -13.89
C LYS A 250 13.22 7.43 -14.69
N ALA A 251 12.54 8.56 -14.47
CA ALA A 251 12.86 9.82 -15.14
C ALA A 251 14.28 10.30 -14.82
N LYS A 252 14.71 10.15 -13.56
CA LYS A 252 16.10 10.45 -13.15
C LYS A 252 17.10 9.49 -13.80
N MET A 253 16.82 8.19 -13.82
CA MET A 253 17.69 7.19 -14.43
C MET A 253 17.83 7.42 -15.93
N ALA A 254 16.75 7.73 -16.65
CA ALA A 254 16.79 8.08 -18.06
C ALA A 254 17.68 9.31 -18.32
N ALA A 255 17.60 10.34 -17.47
CA ALA A 255 18.46 11.51 -17.55
C ALA A 255 19.94 11.17 -17.25
N GLN A 256 20.20 10.24 -16.33
CA GLN A 256 21.56 9.75 -16.03
C GLN A 256 22.10 8.89 -17.17
N GLN A 257 21.29 8.00 -17.74
CA GLN A 257 21.67 7.15 -18.87
C GLN A 257 22.02 7.99 -20.09
N ALA A 258 21.25 9.03 -20.39
CA ALA A 258 21.60 9.97 -21.45
C ALA A 258 22.97 10.65 -21.23
N ARG A 259 23.37 10.89 -19.97
CA ARG A 259 24.70 11.43 -19.62
C ARG A 259 25.80 10.37 -19.75
N ILE A 260 25.51 9.12 -19.40
CA ILE A 260 26.41 7.97 -19.60
C ILE A 260 26.65 7.75 -21.10
N ASP A 261 25.59 7.71 -21.91
CA ASP A 261 25.65 7.47 -23.35
C ASP A 261 26.36 8.61 -24.08
N ALA A 262 26.05 9.88 -23.74
CA ALA A 262 26.73 11.05 -24.30
C ALA A 262 28.24 11.06 -24.01
N ARG A 263 28.69 10.30 -23.00
CA ARG A 263 30.07 10.18 -22.60
C ARG A 263 30.75 8.95 -23.20
N ALA A 264 30.08 7.82 -23.29
CA ALA A 264 30.54 6.68 -24.07
C ALA A 264 30.83 7.07 -25.54
N ALA A 265 30.13 8.08 -26.06
CA ALA A 265 30.40 8.66 -27.38
C ALA A 265 31.61 9.61 -27.45
N LYS A 266 32.23 9.98 -26.31
CA LYS A 266 33.34 10.97 -26.23
C LYS A 266 34.65 10.41 -25.70
N ASP A 267 34.61 9.36 -24.87
CA ASP A 267 35.78 8.77 -24.23
C ASP A 267 36.11 7.41 -24.88
N ASP A 268 37.27 7.28 -25.55
CA ASP A 268 37.81 5.99 -26.03
C ASP A 268 38.49 5.17 -24.89
N ASP A 269 38.66 5.76 -23.70
CA ASP A 269 39.40 5.16 -22.59
C ASP A 269 38.49 4.37 -21.64
N THR A 270 38.76 3.06 -21.53
CA THR A 270 38.23 2.14 -20.52
C THR A 270 38.78 2.44 -19.12
N ASN A 271 38.36 3.56 -18.52
CA ASN A 271 38.70 3.88 -17.13
C ASN A 271 37.91 3.01 -16.15
N ALA A 272 38.54 2.61 -15.03
CA ALA A 272 37.92 1.77 -14.00
C ALA A 272 36.64 2.37 -13.39
N VAL A 273 36.51 3.70 -13.39
CA VAL A 273 35.31 4.41 -12.93
C VAL A 273 34.16 4.27 -13.92
N SER A 274 34.44 4.21 -15.22
CA SER A 274 33.43 4.01 -16.27
C SER A 274 32.82 2.61 -16.24
N LEU A 275 33.62 1.58 -15.88
CA LEU A 275 33.12 0.23 -15.59
C LEU A 275 32.22 0.20 -14.36
N GLN A 276 32.61 0.89 -13.27
CA GLN A 276 31.77 0.99 -12.07
C GLN A 276 30.45 1.73 -12.34
N LEU A 277 30.47 2.73 -13.24
CA LEU A 277 29.31 3.49 -13.68
C LEU A 277 28.33 2.61 -14.48
N GLN A 278 28.85 1.80 -15.41
CA GLN A 278 28.07 0.84 -16.18
C GLN A 278 27.47 -0.24 -15.27
N ASP A 279 28.26 -0.82 -14.36
CA ASP A 279 27.78 -1.81 -13.38
C ASP A 279 26.72 -1.23 -12.44
N ALA A 280 26.82 0.05 -12.07
CA ALA A 280 25.83 0.73 -11.25
C ALA A 280 24.55 1.01 -12.05
N ALA A 281 24.66 1.41 -13.31
CA ALA A 281 23.53 1.60 -14.21
C ALA A 281 22.76 0.29 -14.45
N THR A 282 23.47 -0.81 -14.75
CA THR A 282 22.84 -2.14 -14.94
C THR A 282 22.14 -2.62 -13.65
N ARG A 283 22.72 -2.34 -12.47
CA ARG A 283 22.07 -2.64 -11.18
C ARG A 283 20.83 -1.79 -10.93
N ALA A 284 20.84 -0.52 -11.33
CA ALA A 284 19.69 0.37 -11.23
C ALA A 284 18.56 -0.06 -12.19
N ASP A 285 18.88 -0.42 -13.43
CA ASP A 285 17.93 -0.91 -14.43
C ASP A 285 17.27 -2.21 -13.98
N LYS A 286 18.06 -3.17 -13.50
CA LYS A 286 17.52 -4.41 -12.94
C LYS A 286 16.60 -4.16 -11.74
N ALA A 287 16.95 -3.22 -10.87
CA ALA A 287 16.08 -2.84 -9.75
C ALA A 287 14.76 -2.20 -10.23
N ILE A 288 14.79 -1.42 -11.31
CA ILE A 288 13.60 -0.83 -11.93
C ILE A 288 12.70 -1.93 -12.51
N GLU A 289 13.28 -2.90 -13.23
CA GLU A 289 12.57 -4.07 -13.75
C GLU A 289 11.92 -4.88 -12.63
N ASP A 290 12.64 -5.16 -11.55
CA ASP A 290 12.14 -5.87 -10.37
C ASP A 290 10.96 -5.11 -9.71
N ALA A 291 11.06 -3.77 -9.62
CA ALA A 291 9.99 -2.93 -9.09
C ALA A 291 8.75 -2.88 -10.00
N ASP A 292 8.93 -2.90 -11.33
CA ASP A 292 7.83 -2.98 -12.30
C ASP A 292 7.14 -4.36 -12.28
N ALA A 293 7.91 -5.43 -12.15
CA ALA A 293 7.40 -6.79 -11.96
C ALA A 293 6.57 -6.88 -10.66
N ALA A 294 7.06 -6.29 -9.57
CA ALA A 294 6.33 -6.20 -8.31
C ALA A 294 5.05 -5.36 -8.43
N ARG A 295 5.07 -4.26 -9.19
CA ARG A 295 3.87 -3.45 -9.48
C ARG A 295 2.83 -4.26 -10.26
N ALA A 296 3.27 -5.03 -11.25
CA ALA A 296 2.38 -5.94 -11.99
C ALA A 296 1.80 -7.05 -11.09
N ALA A 297 2.55 -7.51 -10.09
CA ALA A 297 2.06 -8.46 -9.09
C ALA A 297 1.03 -7.84 -8.14
N VAL A 298 1.22 -6.59 -7.70
CA VAL A 298 0.23 -5.84 -6.91
C VAL A 298 -1.08 -5.67 -7.69
N LYS A 299 -1.00 -5.31 -8.98
CA LYS A 299 -2.18 -5.21 -9.87
C LYS A 299 -2.93 -6.53 -10.01
N ARG A 300 -2.20 -7.65 -10.14
CA ARG A 300 -2.80 -9.00 -10.22
C ARG A 300 -3.43 -9.44 -8.90
N ALA A 301 -2.85 -9.03 -7.77
CA ALA A 301 -3.37 -9.33 -6.43
C ALA A 301 -4.63 -8.54 -6.07
N GLY A 302 -4.96 -7.46 -6.79
CA GLY A 302 -6.14 -6.61 -6.54
C GLY A 302 -7.50 -7.32 -6.59
N GLY A 303 -7.57 -8.58 -7.04
CA GLY A 303 -8.76 -9.44 -6.97
C GLY A 303 -8.72 -10.55 -5.90
N SER A 304 -7.63 -10.68 -5.15
CA SER A 304 -7.44 -11.72 -4.12
C SER A 304 -7.26 -11.08 -2.76
N GLY A 305 -8.08 -11.47 -1.78
CA GLY A 305 -8.09 -11.06 -0.36
C GLY A 305 -7.02 -10.11 0.20
N ASP A 306 -7.45 -9.21 1.08
CA ASP A 306 -6.73 -8.07 1.69
C ASP A 306 -5.31 -8.37 2.26
N GLY A 307 -4.99 -9.63 2.58
CA GLY A 307 -3.66 -10.06 3.03
C GLY A 307 -2.60 -10.18 1.92
N ALA A 308 -2.95 -10.70 0.75
CA ALA A 308 -2.02 -10.89 -0.37
C ALA A 308 -1.64 -9.55 -0.99
N VAL A 309 -2.61 -8.64 -1.11
CA VAL A 309 -2.40 -7.25 -1.55
C VAL A 309 -1.40 -6.55 -0.65
N LYS A 310 -1.57 -6.60 0.68
CA LYS A 310 -0.65 -5.95 1.64
C LYS A 310 0.79 -6.45 1.55
N LEU A 311 0.99 -7.74 1.34
CA LEU A 311 2.33 -8.33 1.19
C LEU A 311 3.01 -7.86 -0.11
N ALA A 312 2.27 -7.92 -1.22
CA ALA A 312 2.76 -7.45 -2.53
C ALA A 312 3.08 -5.94 -2.51
N LEU A 313 2.26 -5.13 -1.84
CA LEU A 313 2.42 -3.68 -1.73
C LEU A 313 3.63 -3.28 -0.87
N ASN A 314 3.88 -4.02 0.21
CA ASN A 314 5.09 -3.87 1.00
C ASN A 314 6.35 -4.24 0.20
N ASN A 315 6.29 -5.31 -0.58
CA ASN A 315 7.39 -5.71 -1.46
C ASN A 315 7.69 -4.63 -2.51
N LEU A 316 6.65 -4.11 -3.19
CA LEU A 316 6.77 -2.98 -4.11
C LEU A 316 7.42 -1.77 -3.44
N THR A 317 6.98 -1.41 -2.23
CA THR A 317 7.53 -0.25 -1.51
C THR A 317 9.02 -0.42 -1.18
N MET A 318 9.44 -1.64 -0.81
CA MET A 318 10.85 -1.97 -0.56
C MET A 318 11.69 -1.86 -1.83
N LEU A 319 11.22 -2.43 -2.93
CA LEU A 319 11.92 -2.41 -4.21
C LEU A 319 12.03 -0.99 -4.76
N VAL A 320 11.00 -0.16 -4.62
CA VAL A 320 11.07 1.26 -4.98
C VAL A 320 12.10 2.02 -4.14
N ALA A 321 12.25 1.71 -2.85
CA ALA A 321 13.30 2.31 -2.03
C ALA A 321 14.71 1.87 -2.49
N GLN A 322 14.86 0.61 -2.91
CA GLN A 322 16.10 0.10 -3.49
C GLN A 322 16.42 0.80 -4.81
N VAL A 323 15.43 0.96 -5.71
CA VAL A 323 15.56 1.72 -6.97
C VAL A 323 16.05 3.14 -6.70
N VAL A 324 15.41 3.87 -5.80
CA VAL A 324 15.82 5.25 -5.47
C VAL A 324 17.27 5.30 -4.99
N THR A 325 17.68 4.33 -4.16
CA THR A 325 19.05 4.25 -3.64
C THR A 325 20.06 3.95 -4.76
N GLN A 326 19.74 3.04 -5.67
CA GLN A 326 20.62 2.69 -6.79
C GLN A 326 20.75 3.84 -7.80
N VAL A 327 19.65 4.52 -8.13
CA VAL A 327 19.64 5.69 -9.02
C VAL A 327 20.41 6.87 -8.41
N ASP A 328 20.29 7.09 -7.09
CA ASP A 328 21.09 8.12 -6.42
C ASP A 328 22.59 7.72 -6.33
N ALA A 329 22.93 6.42 -6.27
CA ALA A 329 24.32 5.95 -6.33
C ALA A 329 24.94 6.17 -7.72
N VAL A 330 24.20 5.90 -8.80
CA VAL A 330 24.62 6.23 -10.18
C VAL A 330 24.89 7.74 -10.31
N ARG A 331 24.03 8.57 -9.70
CA ARG A 331 24.25 10.02 -9.66
C ARG A 331 25.56 10.40 -8.99
N GLN A 332 25.84 9.83 -7.82
CA GLN A 332 27.03 10.16 -7.04
C GLN A 332 28.29 9.78 -7.80
N LEU A 333 28.31 8.61 -8.44
CA LEU A 333 29.43 8.20 -9.28
C LEU A 333 29.62 9.14 -10.49
N LEU A 334 28.53 9.57 -11.15
CA LEU A 334 28.59 10.56 -12.22
C LEU A 334 29.18 11.90 -11.73
N ASP A 335 28.73 12.39 -10.57
CA ASP A 335 29.18 13.66 -10.00
C ASP A 335 30.67 13.57 -9.56
N GLU A 336 31.09 12.47 -8.91
CA GLU A 336 32.48 12.21 -8.52
C GLU A 336 33.42 12.11 -9.72
N GLU A 337 32.96 11.49 -10.81
CA GLU A 337 33.75 11.36 -12.02
C GLU A 337 33.86 12.70 -12.76
N GLU A 338 32.80 13.52 -12.81
CA GLU A 338 32.87 14.89 -13.32
C GLU A 338 33.87 15.75 -12.52
N GLU A 339 33.90 15.60 -11.20
CA GLU A 339 34.89 16.28 -10.35
C GLU A 339 36.32 15.80 -10.63
N ASN A 340 36.53 14.49 -10.80
CA ASN A 340 37.83 13.93 -11.17
C ASN A 340 38.31 14.43 -12.53
N ILE A 341 37.42 14.54 -13.52
CA ILE A 341 37.74 15.12 -14.83
C ILE A 341 38.13 16.59 -14.69
N ARG A 342 37.36 17.39 -13.93
CA ARG A 342 37.69 18.80 -13.69
C ARG A 342 39.03 18.95 -12.99
N ALA A 343 39.32 18.11 -12.00
CA ALA A 343 40.60 18.09 -11.29
C ALA A 343 41.76 17.72 -12.24
N SER A 344 41.59 16.71 -13.10
CA SER A 344 42.57 16.31 -14.10
C SER A 344 42.82 17.41 -15.15
N HIS A 345 41.76 18.07 -15.63
CA HIS A 345 41.89 19.18 -16.56
C HIS A 345 42.59 20.39 -15.92
N MET A 346 42.28 20.71 -14.65
CA MET A 346 43.01 21.73 -13.89
C MET A 346 44.47 21.37 -13.67
N ALA A 347 44.78 20.10 -13.36
CA ALA A 347 46.16 19.63 -13.22
C ALA A 347 46.94 19.70 -14.54
N ARG A 348 46.33 19.35 -15.68
CA ARG A 348 46.94 19.47 -17.01
C ARG A 348 47.14 20.94 -17.40
N SER A 349 46.17 21.80 -17.11
CA SER A 349 46.25 23.26 -17.27
C SER A 349 47.40 23.85 -16.45
N MET A 350 47.50 23.52 -15.16
CA MET A 350 48.59 23.95 -14.29
C MET A 350 49.95 23.44 -14.74
N LYS A 351 50.05 22.19 -15.22
CA LYS A 351 51.30 21.66 -15.81
C LYS A 351 51.70 22.43 -17.07
N ARG A 352 50.75 22.76 -17.95
CA ARG A 352 51.03 23.57 -19.14
C ARG A 352 51.46 24.99 -18.77
N SER A 353 50.78 25.64 -17.83
CA SER A 353 51.17 26.99 -17.39
C SER A 353 52.51 27.01 -16.67
N MET A 354 52.83 25.99 -15.87
CA MET A 354 54.17 25.82 -15.29
C MET A 354 55.24 25.59 -16.36
N ALA A 355 54.96 24.76 -17.38
CA ALA A 355 55.88 24.54 -18.49
C ALA A 355 56.10 25.81 -19.32
N GLU A 356 55.05 26.58 -19.61
CA GLU A 356 55.15 27.88 -20.30
C GLU A 356 55.91 28.91 -19.46
N ASN A 357 55.71 28.94 -18.13
CA ASN A 357 56.44 29.84 -17.24
C ASN A 357 57.92 29.44 -17.10
N LEU A 358 58.24 28.15 -17.12
CA LEU A 358 59.63 27.68 -17.16
C LEU A 358 60.29 28.01 -18.50
N LEU A 359 59.60 27.84 -19.62
CA LEU A 359 60.08 28.23 -20.95
C LEU A 359 60.27 29.75 -21.07
N ARG A 360 59.38 30.57 -20.48
CA ARG A 360 59.59 32.03 -20.39
C ARG A 360 60.71 32.43 -19.43
N GLY A 361 60.86 31.72 -18.32
CA GLY A 361 61.95 31.94 -17.36
C GLY A 361 63.32 31.57 -17.92
N MET A 362 63.39 30.59 -18.82
CA MET A 362 64.61 30.24 -19.55
C MET A 362 64.84 31.07 -20.83
N GLY A 363 63.78 31.64 -21.42
CA GLY A 363 63.86 32.50 -22.61
C GLY A 363 64.25 33.96 -22.35
N GLY A 364 64.51 34.34 -21.09
CA GLY A 364 64.90 35.68 -20.67
C GLY A 364 66.41 35.92 -20.54
N ALA A 365 67.25 34.91 -20.76
CA ALA A 365 68.69 35.07 -20.82
C ALA A 365 69.21 34.45 -22.13
N HIS A 366 69.88 35.28 -22.91
CA HIS A 366 70.52 35.00 -24.20
C HIS A 366 69.64 35.10 -25.44
N ARG A 367 69.42 36.36 -25.84
CA ARG A 367 69.60 36.74 -27.24
C ARG A 367 70.77 37.73 -27.31
N GLU A 368 71.69 37.42 -28.23
CA GLU A 368 72.88 38.16 -28.68
C GLU A 368 74.24 37.79 -28.05
N ASP A 369 75.05 37.19 -28.94
CA ASP A 369 76.50 37.08 -29.04
C ASP A 369 77.33 36.25 -28.02
N ALA A 370 77.59 34.98 -28.37
CA ALA A 370 78.93 34.39 -28.33
C ALA A 370 79.01 33.01 -29.03
N ARG A 371 80.15 32.79 -29.70
CA ARG A 371 80.58 31.67 -30.56
C ARG A 371 80.62 30.27 -29.90
N PRO A 372 80.77 29.18 -30.67
CA PRO A 372 80.69 27.82 -30.15
C PRO A 372 82.04 27.31 -29.63
N HIS A 373 82.09 26.85 -28.38
CA HIS A 373 83.15 25.96 -27.92
C HIS A 373 82.58 24.83 -27.05
N TRP A 374 82.89 23.63 -27.49
CA TRP A 374 82.71 22.32 -26.90
C TRP A 374 83.71 22.13 -25.74
N LYS A 375 83.26 21.57 -24.60
CA LYS A 375 83.95 20.59 -23.74
C LYS A 375 83.16 20.26 -22.45
N SER A 376 82.65 19.03 -22.43
CA SER A 376 82.63 18.02 -21.34
C SER A 376 82.67 18.40 -19.83
N ASP A 377 81.63 17.94 -19.12
CA ASP A 377 81.60 17.19 -17.83
C ASP A 377 81.91 17.91 -16.47
N PRO A 378 81.54 17.33 -15.29
CA PRO A 378 80.21 17.42 -14.65
C PRO A 378 80.27 17.80 -13.13
N VAL A 379 79.13 17.65 -12.43
CA VAL A 379 78.97 17.41 -10.96
C VAL A 379 78.54 18.59 -10.04
N HIS A 380 77.56 18.25 -9.17
CA HIS A 380 77.07 18.85 -7.90
C HIS A 380 75.93 19.88 -8.00
N ALA A 381 74.68 19.53 -7.67
CA ALA A 381 74.07 19.17 -6.37
C ALA A 381 73.80 20.37 -5.43
N SER A 382 72.53 20.74 -5.34
CA SER A 382 71.76 21.32 -4.20
C SER A 382 70.59 22.09 -4.83
N GLY A 383 69.33 21.90 -4.49
CA GLY A 383 68.75 21.68 -3.17
C GLY A 383 67.84 22.89 -2.92
N SER A 384 66.60 22.87 -3.43
CA SER A 384 65.59 23.84 -2.99
C SER A 384 64.22 23.19 -2.86
N LYS A 385 63.84 23.11 -1.60
CA LYS A 385 62.59 22.61 -1.03
C LYS A 385 61.42 23.54 -1.38
N SER A 386 60.28 22.92 -1.69
CA SER A 386 58.96 23.19 -1.08
C SER A 386 58.56 24.67 -0.83
N LEU A 387 57.73 25.23 -1.71
CA LEU A 387 56.95 26.46 -1.48
C LEU A 387 55.48 26.08 -1.24
N VAL A 388 55.17 25.62 -0.02
CA VAL A 388 53.80 25.42 0.52
C VAL A 388 53.58 26.20 1.83
N ALA A 389 54.46 27.15 2.18
CA ALA A 389 54.33 27.92 3.41
C ALA A 389 54.41 29.43 3.14
N ALA A 390 53.29 30.03 2.74
CA ALA A 390 53.05 31.47 2.87
C ALA A 390 51.55 31.76 2.73
N LEU A 391 50.79 31.30 3.72
CA LEU A 391 49.43 31.75 3.98
C LEU A 391 49.44 32.35 5.38
N VAL A 392 48.81 33.52 5.50
CA VAL A 392 48.50 34.28 6.73
C VAL A 392 49.57 35.29 7.15
N ASP A 393 49.32 36.56 6.82
CA ASP A 393 49.63 37.67 7.74
C ASP A 393 48.59 38.80 7.57
N PRO A 394 47.89 39.24 8.65
CA PRO A 394 46.97 40.36 8.62
C PRO A 394 47.58 41.63 9.26
N HIS A 395 47.30 42.79 8.65
CA HIS A 395 47.53 44.18 9.08
C HIS A 395 48.68 44.95 8.41
N ALA A 396 48.29 45.86 7.52
CA ALA A 396 48.90 47.19 7.41
C ALA A 396 47.90 48.15 6.76
N GLY A 397 47.38 49.11 7.52
CA GLY A 397 46.58 50.22 7.01
C GLY A 397 47.46 51.36 6.49
N ARG A 398 46.94 52.14 5.52
CA ARG A 398 47.27 53.56 5.33
C ARG A 398 46.17 54.26 4.51
N ARG A 399 45.96 55.52 4.89
CA ARG A 399 44.84 56.42 4.61
C ARG A 399 44.98 57.12 3.25
N TYR A 400 43.86 57.43 2.60
CA TYR A 400 43.66 58.61 1.72
C TYR A 400 42.33 59.30 2.09
N PRO A 401 42.20 60.64 1.92
CA PRO A 401 41.11 61.44 2.46
C PRO A 401 39.87 61.49 1.54
N ALA A 402 38.71 61.66 2.15
CA ALA A 402 37.36 61.82 1.55
C ALA A 402 37.16 63.25 0.95
N PRO A 403 36.07 63.63 0.23
CA PRO A 403 34.65 63.30 0.52
C PRO A 403 33.73 63.06 -0.71
N GLU A 404 32.43 62.83 -0.43
CA GLU A 404 31.26 62.88 -1.34
C GLU A 404 30.64 61.57 -1.89
N TYR A 405 30.65 60.45 -1.17
CA TYR A 405 29.67 59.35 -1.41
C TYR A 405 29.25 58.58 -0.15
N ALA A 406 29.23 59.23 1.02
CA ALA A 406 29.09 58.53 2.32
C ALA A 406 27.66 58.20 2.77
N THR A 407 26.60 58.64 2.08
CA THR A 407 25.21 58.33 2.47
C THR A 407 24.61 57.11 1.76
N SER A 408 25.26 56.56 0.73
CA SER A 408 24.76 55.39 -0.01
C SER A 408 25.45 54.07 0.37
N ILE A 409 26.63 54.10 0.97
CA ILE A 409 27.44 52.88 1.25
C ILE A 409 27.12 52.27 2.62
N GLU A 410 26.75 53.05 3.64
CA GLU A 410 26.35 52.50 4.95
C GLU A 410 25.00 51.73 4.88
N ALA A 411 24.12 52.09 3.94
CA ALA A 411 22.91 51.30 3.65
C ALA A 411 23.22 49.94 3.00
N ILE A 412 24.35 49.82 2.29
CA ILE A 412 24.76 48.60 1.58
C ILE A 412 25.57 47.66 2.49
N LEU A 413 26.33 48.19 3.45
CA LEU A 413 27.17 47.40 4.36
C LEU A 413 26.45 46.91 5.64
N ALA A 414 25.25 47.40 5.96
CA ALA A 414 24.43 46.89 7.07
C ALA A 414 23.59 45.63 6.70
N LEU A 415 23.39 45.37 5.42
CA LEU A 415 22.60 44.24 4.92
C LEU A 415 23.28 42.85 5.02
N PRO A 416 24.61 42.69 4.89
CA PRO A 416 25.26 41.38 4.97
C PRO A 416 25.23 40.82 6.39
N VAL A 417 25.53 41.62 7.42
CA VAL A 417 25.69 41.12 8.80
C VAL A 417 24.37 40.61 9.41
N TRP A 418 23.23 41.24 9.08
CA TRP A 418 21.92 40.79 9.52
C TRP A 418 21.46 39.53 8.76
N ARG A 419 21.77 39.42 7.46
CA ARG A 419 21.55 38.20 6.68
C ARG A 419 22.45 37.06 7.12
N SER A 420 23.70 37.32 7.52
CA SER A 420 24.63 36.29 8.03
C SER A 420 24.25 35.77 9.41
N ARG A 421 23.75 36.62 10.33
CA ARG A 421 23.19 36.15 11.62
C ARG A 421 21.88 35.39 11.44
N LYS A 422 20.96 35.86 10.58
CA LYS A 422 19.75 35.10 10.23
C LYS A 422 20.06 33.81 9.47
N ALA A 423 21.08 33.79 8.61
CA ALA A 423 21.53 32.59 7.91
C ALA A 423 22.15 31.59 8.89
N ARG A 424 23.05 32.02 9.78
CA ARG A 424 23.63 31.16 10.83
C ARG A 424 22.56 30.63 11.81
N GLN A 425 21.57 31.44 12.21
CA GLN A 425 20.41 30.97 12.99
C GLN A 425 19.51 30.01 12.20
N ARG A 426 19.30 30.25 10.90
CA ARG A 426 18.56 29.35 10.02
C ARG A 426 19.29 28.02 9.86
N ASP A 427 20.61 28.02 9.75
CA ASP A 427 21.42 26.83 9.56
C ASP A 427 21.53 25.99 10.85
N THR A 428 21.67 26.63 12.03
CA THR A 428 21.56 25.92 13.31
C THR A 428 20.15 25.38 13.56
N SER A 429 19.10 26.11 13.15
CA SER A 429 17.72 25.63 13.25
C SER A 429 17.42 24.47 12.30
N LYS A 430 17.99 24.48 11.09
CA LYS A 430 17.88 23.37 10.11
C LYS A 430 18.62 22.14 10.60
N ALA A 431 19.83 22.30 11.13
CA ALA A 431 20.59 21.20 11.70
C ALA A 431 19.90 20.60 12.94
N ALA A 432 19.31 21.42 13.82
CA ALA A 432 18.54 20.97 14.97
C ALA A 432 17.26 20.22 14.55
N LYS A 433 16.51 20.74 13.58
CA LYS A 433 15.34 20.07 12.99
C LYS A 433 15.70 18.72 12.36
N ALA A 434 16.81 18.66 11.61
CA ALA A 434 17.29 17.42 11.01
C ALA A 434 17.66 16.37 12.07
N ARG A 435 18.30 16.78 13.17
CA ARG A 435 18.60 15.88 14.31
C ARG A 435 17.33 15.34 14.97
N MET A 436 16.35 16.21 15.26
CA MET A 436 15.06 15.82 15.85
C MET A 436 14.29 14.85 14.94
N GLN A 437 14.32 15.09 13.62
CA GLN A 437 13.67 14.19 12.67
C GLN A 437 14.34 12.82 12.58
N ARG A 438 15.68 12.75 12.63
CA ARG A 438 16.41 11.47 12.73
C ARG A 438 16.07 10.71 14.01
N GLN A 439 15.99 11.40 15.15
CA GLN A 439 15.59 10.80 16.42
C GLN A 439 14.16 10.24 16.35
N PHE A 440 13.22 11.01 15.80
CA PHE A 440 11.84 10.56 15.59
C PHE A 440 11.77 9.31 14.70
N VAL A 441 12.49 9.29 13.56
CA VAL A 441 12.53 8.13 12.65
C VAL A 441 13.07 6.89 13.35
N SER A 442 14.10 7.04 14.18
CA SER A 442 14.66 5.95 15.00
C SER A 442 13.63 5.40 16.00
N LEU A 443 12.93 6.27 16.74
CA LEU A 443 11.89 5.86 17.68
C LEU A 443 10.71 5.17 16.96
N PHE A 444 10.33 5.67 15.79
CA PHE A 444 9.30 5.05 14.98
C PHE A 444 9.70 3.67 14.46
N ALA A 445 10.97 3.48 14.09
CA ALA A 445 11.51 2.17 13.71
C ALA A 445 11.47 1.18 14.87
N ARG A 446 11.79 1.62 16.09
CA ARG A 446 11.68 0.81 17.32
C ARG A 446 10.24 0.40 17.62
N LEU A 447 9.29 1.33 17.51
CA LEU A 447 7.86 1.02 17.66
C LEU A 447 7.39 -0.01 16.62
N LYS A 448 7.78 0.16 15.35
CA LYS A 448 7.48 -0.82 14.28
C LYS A 448 8.10 -2.19 14.55
N HIS A 449 9.28 -2.24 15.15
CA HIS A 449 9.90 -3.50 15.56
C HIS A 449 9.08 -4.18 16.68
N ALA A 450 8.74 -3.44 17.74
CA ALA A 450 7.91 -3.95 18.83
C ALA A 450 6.55 -4.45 18.34
N GLY A 451 5.89 -3.72 17.44
CA GLY A 451 4.62 -4.15 16.85
C GLY A 451 4.75 -5.42 15.98
N ARG A 452 5.84 -5.57 15.22
CA ARG A 452 6.12 -6.81 14.46
C ARG A 452 6.38 -7.98 15.40
N HIS A 453 7.16 -7.76 16.46
CA HIS A 453 7.46 -8.77 17.46
C HIS A 453 6.18 -9.25 18.17
N HIS A 454 5.34 -8.32 18.61
CA HIS A 454 4.03 -8.60 19.21
C HIS A 454 3.14 -9.48 18.31
N ARG A 455 3.08 -9.17 17.00
CA ARG A 455 2.31 -9.99 16.04
C ARG A 455 2.87 -11.40 15.89
N ARG A 456 4.19 -11.56 15.81
CA ARG A 456 4.84 -12.88 15.72
C ARG A 456 4.51 -13.74 16.94
N ILE A 457 4.52 -13.15 18.13
CA ILE A 457 4.14 -13.86 19.37
C ILE A 457 2.68 -14.31 19.28
N ILE A 458 1.74 -13.44 18.86
CA ILE A 458 0.33 -13.81 18.69
C ILE A 458 0.16 -14.93 17.66
N GLU A 459 0.84 -14.86 16.52
CA GLU A 459 0.79 -15.89 15.48
C GLU A 459 1.31 -17.23 16.01
N SER A 460 2.42 -17.22 16.77
CA SER A 460 2.93 -18.42 17.43
C SER A 460 1.93 -19.01 18.44
N LEU A 461 1.25 -18.16 19.22
CA LEU A 461 0.22 -18.60 20.16
C LEU A 461 -1.01 -19.19 19.44
N ARG A 462 -1.40 -18.62 18.29
CA ARG A 462 -2.50 -19.13 17.45
C ARG A 462 -2.14 -20.47 16.81
N GLN A 463 -0.92 -20.61 16.28
CA GLN A 463 -0.43 -21.87 15.73
C GLN A 463 -0.38 -22.98 16.79
N ALA A 464 -0.02 -22.63 18.03
CA ALA A 464 -0.07 -23.54 19.16
C ALA A 464 -1.49 -23.84 19.67
N ASN A 465 -2.53 -23.31 19.00
CA ASN A 465 -3.95 -23.47 19.32
C ASN A 465 -4.29 -23.15 20.78
N MET A 466 -3.63 -22.13 21.33
CA MET A 466 -3.69 -21.80 22.75
C MET A 466 -5.04 -21.21 23.21
N THR A 467 -6.01 -21.07 22.30
CA THR A 467 -7.41 -20.77 22.61
C THR A 467 -8.11 -21.88 23.41
N SER A 468 -7.63 -23.12 23.35
CA SER A 468 -8.14 -24.23 24.15
C SER A 468 -7.38 -24.44 25.47
N MET A 469 -6.65 -23.43 25.94
CA MET A 469 -5.87 -23.55 27.17
C MET A 469 -6.73 -23.60 28.44
N PRO A 470 -6.25 -24.27 29.50
CA PRO A 470 -6.86 -24.17 30.81
C PRO A 470 -6.93 -22.71 31.31
N PRO A 471 -8.01 -22.31 31.99
CA PRO A 471 -8.20 -20.92 32.44
C PRO A 471 -7.03 -20.37 33.28
N PHE A 472 -6.41 -21.19 34.13
CA PHE A 472 -5.29 -20.77 34.99
C PHE A 472 -4.02 -20.37 34.21
N LEU A 473 -3.88 -20.81 32.97
CA LEU A 473 -2.81 -20.39 32.05
C LEU A 473 -3.28 -19.33 31.06
N GLY A 474 -4.53 -19.42 30.61
CA GLY A 474 -5.12 -18.53 29.61
C GLY A 474 -5.36 -17.11 30.13
N VAL A 475 -5.87 -16.95 31.35
CA VAL A 475 -6.23 -15.64 31.91
C VAL A 475 -5.01 -14.73 32.08
N PRO A 476 -3.91 -15.15 32.74
CA PRO A 476 -2.72 -14.29 32.90
C PRO A 476 -2.08 -13.91 31.56
N LEU A 477 -2.09 -14.82 30.58
CA LEU A 477 -1.56 -14.55 29.24
C LEU A 477 -2.42 -13.52 28.50
N ARG A 478 -3.75 -13.61 28.63
CA ARG A 478 -4.69 -12.65 28.04
C ARG A 478 -4.54 -11.27 28.64
N GLU A 479 -4.33 -11.15 29.95
CA GLU A 479 -4.06 -9.87 30.61
C GLU A 479 -2.80 -9.22 30.06
N LYS A 480 -1.70 -9.99 29.92
CA LYS A 480 -0.44 -9.48 29.36
C LYS A 480 -0.56 -9.10 27.89
N LEU A 481 -1.33 -9.86 27.11
CA LEU A 481 -1.67 -9.51 25.72
C LEU A 481 -2.44 -8.18 25.66
N MET A 482 -3.44 -7.99 26.50
CA MET A 482 -4.21 -6.73 26.54
C MET A 482 -3.34 -5.55 26.95
N MET A 483 -2.49 -5.70 27.98
CA MET A 483 -1.56 -4.67 28.41
C MET A 483 -0.59 -4.26 27.28
N ALA A 484 0.01 -5.24 26.59
CA ALA A 484 0.90 -4.97 25.47
C ALA A 484 0.17 -4.31 24.28
N THR A 485 -1.06 -4.76 23.98
CA THR A 485 -1.88 -4.21 22.90
C THR A 485 -2.30 -2.77 23.19
N ASN A 486 -2.78 -2.49 24.40
CA ASN A 486 -3.19 -1.16 24.82
C ASN A 486 -1.99 -0.20 24.80
N ALA A 487 -0.84 -0.61 25.34
CA ALA A 487 0.35 0.23 25.32
C ALA A 487 0.84 0.54 23.90
N LEU A 488 0.83 -0.44 22.99
CA LEU A 488 1.17 -0.18 21.59
C LEU A 488 0.17 0.75 20.90
N ASN A 489 -1.12 0.64 21.22
CA ASN A 489 -2.16 1.53 20.72
C ASN A 489 -1.98 2.96 21.26
N ASP A 490 -1.70 3.12 22.55
CA ASP A 490 -1.46 4.41 23.19
C ASP A 490 -0.24 5.13 22.59
N VAL A 491 0.80 4.36 22.24
CA VAL A 491 1.97 4.90 21.53
C VAL A 491 1.62 5.28 20.10
N ASN A 492 0.79 4.48 19.42
CA ASN A 492 0.37 4.73 18.04
C ASN A 492 -0.53 5.97 17.93
N LEU A 493 -1.43 6.18 18.90
CA LEU A 493 -2.28 7.37 19.00
C LEU A 493 -1.48 8.63 19.34
N ALA A 494 -0.34 8.47 20.03
CA ALA A 494 0.57 9.57 20.33
C ALA A 494 1.44 10.00 19.13
N LEU A 495 1.34 9.33 17.98
CA LEU A 495 2.09 9.70 16.78
C LEU A 495 1.51 10.97 16.15
N PRO A 496 2.31 12.03 15.97
CA PRO A 496 1.87 13.18 15.20
C PRO A 496 1.61 12.75 13.75
N THR A 497 0.47 13.19 13.21
CA THR A 497 0.05 12.87 11.85
C THR A 497 1.05 13.41 10.83
N PRO A 498 1.12 12.85 9.60
CA PRO A 498 2.00 13.37 8.55
C PRO A 498 1.82 14.88 8.29
N VAL A 499 0.58 15.37 8.38
CA VAL A 499 0.22 16.78 8.20
C VAL A 499 0.74 17.63 9.37
N GLU A 500 0.54 17.18 10.61
CA GLU A 500 1.07 17.87 11.80
C GLU A 500 2.59 17.96 11.79
N ARG A 501 3.28 16.90 11.37
CA ARG A 501 4.76 16.89 11.25
C ARG A 501 5.28 17.85 10.19
N ALA A 502 4.53 18.06 9.11
CA ALA A 502 4.90 19.00 8.05
C ALA A 502 4.71 20.45 8.50
N MET A 503 3.65 20.73 9.28
CA MET A 503 3.30 22.07 9.76
C MET A 503 4.08 22.48 11.02
N ARG A 504 4.34 21.55 11.93
CA ARG A 504 5.02 21.78 13.21
C ARG A 504 5.99 20.62 13.49
N PRO A 505 7.32 20.79 13.28
CA PRO A 505 8.28 19.75 13.63
C PRO A 505 8.20 19.46 15.15
N PRO A 506 8.25 18.18 15.56
CA PRO A 506 8.06 17.79 16.95
C PRO A 506 9.11 18.43 17.85
N THR A 507 8.68 18.94 19.00
CA THR A 507 9.58 19.56 19.98
C THR A 507 10.39 18.49 20.71
N LYS A 508 11.52 18.88 21.31
CA LYS A 508 12.35 17.96 22.12
C LYS A 508 11.53 17.29 23.24
N ALA A 509 10.67 18.04 23.94
CA ALA A 509 9.82 17.50 24.99
C ALA A 509 8.81 16.45 24.47
N GLN A 510 8.26 16.66 23.26
CA GLN A 510 7.40 15.68 22.61
C GLN A 510 8.17 14.41 22.22
N LEU A 511 9.41 14.55 21.76
CA LEU A 511 10.27 13.39 21.46
C LEU A 511 10.65 12.61 22.71
N ASP A 512 11.00 13.29 23.81
CA ASP A 512 11.35 12.64 25.08
C ASP A 512 10.13 11.89 25.67
N SER A 513 8.94 12.49 25.58
CA SER A 513 7.67 11.85 25.97
C SER A 513 7.35 10.63 25.08
N PHE A 514 7.50 10.78 23.77
CA PHE A 514 7.28 9.70 22.82
C PHE A 514 8.28 8.55 23.02
N GLU A 515 9.55 8.86 23.29
CA GLU A 515 10.57 7.86 23.61
C GLU A 515 10.20 7.04 24.85
N LYS A 516 9.74 7.70 25.93
CA LYS A 516 9.29 6.99 27.14
C LYS A 516 8.17 6.01 26.82
N ARG A 517 7.16 6.44 26.05
CA ARG A 517 6.06 5.58 25.63
C ARG A 517 6.54 4.41 24.76
N VAL A 518 7.44 4.65 23.79
CA VAL A 518 8.01 3.59 22.94
C VAL A 518 8.77 2.55 23.78
N ARG A 519 9.53 2.99 24.79
CA ARG A 519 10.23 2.07 25.71
C ARG A 519 9.24 1.26 26.55
N GLU A 520 8.22 1.89 27.09
CA GLU A 520 7.17 1.23 27.88
C GLU A 520 6.40 0.20 27.07
N GLY A 521 5.96 0.56 25.85
CA GLY A 521 5.30 -0.36 24.93
C GLY A 521 6.20 -1.53 24.55
N GLY A 522 7.49 -1.27 24.27
CA GLY A 522 8.47 -2.33 24.02
C GLY A 522 8.66 -3.28 25.21
N PHE A 523 8.72 -2.74 26.42
CA PHE A 523 8.85 -3.51 27.65
C PHE A 523 7.62 -4.40 27.91
N LEU A 524 6.41 -3.89 27.68
CA LEU A 524 5.18 -4.68 27.84
C LEU A 524 5.06 -5.81 26.81
N VAL A 525 5.53 -5.59 25.57
CA VAL A 525 5.65 -6.66 24.57
C VAL A 525 6.63 -7.74 25.03
N PHE A 526 7.77 -7.34 25.63
CA PHE A 526 8.72 -8.30 26.21
C PHE A 526 8.15 -9.07 27.41
N GLN A 527 7.36 -8.42 28.28
CA GLN A 527 6.65 -9.13 29.35
C GLN A 527 5.65 -10.14 28.81
N PHE A 528 4.96 -9.80 27.73
CA PHE A 528 4.03 -10.71 27.07
C PHE A 528 4.75 -11.92 26.46
N GLU A 529 5.92 -11.71 25.83
CA GLU A 529 6.78 -12.80 25.36
C GLU A 529 7.20 -13.75 26.50
N ALA A 530 7.70 -13.19 27.60
CA ALA A 530 8.10 -13.99 28.76
C ALA A 530 6.93 -14.78 29.36
N ALA A 531 5.71 -14.21 29.37
CA ALA A 531 4.51 -14.91 29.79
C ALA A 531 4.14 -16.04 28.82
N ALA A 532 4.22 -15.79 27.51
CA ALA A 532 3.96 -16.80 26.47
C ALA A 532 4.91 -18.01 26.59
N GLU A 533 6.20 -17.76 26.80
CA GLU A 533 7.18 -18.84 27.00
C GLU A 533 6.91 -19.66 28.26
N ARG A 534 6.57 -19.01 29.38
CA ARG A 534 6.20 -19.72 30.62
C ARG A 534 4.99 -20.61 30.39
N THR A 535 3.96 -20.08 29.75
CA THR A 535 2.75 -20.84 29.44
C THR A 535 3.06 -22.04 28.56
N ARG A 536 3.94 -21.89 27.56
CA ARG A 536 4.36 -23.01 26.70
C ARG A 536 5.02 -24.13 27.52
N ARG A 537 5.97 -23.78 28.40
CA ARG A 537 6.65 -24.76 29.27
C ARG A 537 5.66 -25.50 30.18
N GLU A 538 4.65 -24.80 30.69
CA GLU A 538 3.66 -25.41 31.58
C GLU A 538 2.70 -26.34 30.83
N LEU A 539 2.33 -26.02 29.59
CA LEU A 539 1.58 -26.93 28.72
C LEU A 539 2.39 -28.18 28.39
N GLU A 540 3.68 -28.05 28.10
CA GLU A 540 4.59 -29.18 27.87
C GLU A 540 4.65 -30.10 29.10
N ARG A 541 4.74 -29.53 30.32
CA ARG A 541 4.68 -30.30 31.58
C ARG A 541 3.35 -31.04 31.77
N ILE A 542 2.22 -30.39 31.51
CA ILE A 542 0.89 -31.02 31.63
C ILE A 542 0.76 -32.17 30.63
N ALA A 543 1.24 -31.99 29.39
CA ALA A 543 1.22 -33.03 28.37
C ALA A 543 2.07 -34.24 28.77
N GLN A 544 3.25 -34.02 29.36
CA GLN A 544 4.09 -35.09 29.89
C GLN A 544 3.39 -35.86 31.01
N GLN A 545 2.81 -35.16 32.00
CA GLN A 545 2.09 -35.80 33.10
C GLN A 545 0.88 -36.63 32.63
N ARG A 546 0.19 -36.21 31.57
CA ARG A 546 -0.91 -37.00 30.99
C ARG A 546 -0.40 -38.29 30.34
N ARG A 547 0.68 -38.22 29.57
CA ARG A 547 1.31 -39.40 28.96
C ARG A 547 1.79 -40.39 30.02
N GLU A 548 2.39 -39.90 31.09
CA GLU A 548 2.82 -40.75 32.21
C GLU A 548 1.64 -41.45 32.88
N LYS A 549 0.53 -40.74 33.13
CA LYS A 549 -0.69 -41.33 33.70
C LYS A 549 -1.34 -42.36 32.77
N GLU A 550 -1.40 -42.08 31.48
CA GLU A 550 -1.90 -43.03 30.47
C GLU A 550 -1.03 -44.29 30.44
N GLN A 551 0.30 -44.14 30.44
CA GLN A 551 1.23 -45.25 30.50
C GLN A 551 1.04 -46.08 31.79
N GLN A 552 0.88 -45.42 32.93
CA GLN A 552 0.59 -46.08 34.21
C GLN A 552 -0.74 -46.84 34.17
N ALA A 553 -1.79 -46.28 33.56
CA ALA A 553 -3.08 -46.94 33.41
C ALA A 553 -2.99 -48.17 32.51
N VAL A 554 -2.26 -48.09 31.39
CA VAL A 554 -2.00 -49.25 30.50
C VAL A 554 -1.25 -50.33 31.26
N ASN A 555 -0.16 -49.98 31.95
CA ASN A 555 0.62 -50.93 32.75
C ASN A 555 -0.23 -51.58 33.86
N HIS A 556 -1.13 -50.81 34.50
CA HIS A 556 -2.05 -51.33 35.51
C HIS A 556 -3.07 -52.32 34.91
N ASN A 557 -3.67 -51.99 33.77
CA ASN A 557 -4.61 -52.87 33.08
C ASN A 557 -3.92 -54.16 32.60
N GLU A 558 -2.68 -54.08 32.13
CA GLU A 558 -1.89 -55.26 31.80
C GLU A 558 -1.61 -56.14 33.02
N ALA A 559 -1.26 -55.53 34.16
CA ALA A 559 -1.05 -56.25 35.41
C ALA A 559 -2.35 -56.94 35.89
N GLN A 560 -3.48 -56.25 35.83
CA GLN A 560 -4.80 -56.84 36.14
C GLN A 560 -5.13 -58.00 35.20
N ARG A 561 -4.90 -57.85 33.89
CA ARG A 561 -5.14 -58.92 32.91
C ARG A 561 -4.27 -60.15 33.19
N ARG A 562 -2.99 -59.96 33.52
CA ARG A 562 -2.09 -61.05 33.93
C ARG A 562 -2.56 -61.72 35.22
N HIS A 563 -3.06 -60.96 36.19
CA HIS A 563 -3.62 -61.53 37.41
C HIS A 563 -4.87 -62.38 37.13
N LEU A 564 -5.81 -61.88 36.32
CA LEU A 564 -7.02 -62.63 35.95
C LEU A 564 -6.71 -63.93 35.20
N LEU A 565 -5.72 -63.91 34.30
CA LEU A 565 -5.26 -65.13 33.61
C LEU A 565 -4.72 -66.18 34.60
N LYS A 566 -3.91 -65.77 35.58
CA LYS A 566 -3.42 -66.68 36.63
C LYS A 566 -4.54 -67.25 37.51
N VAL A 567 -5.59 -66.47 37.79
CA VAL A 567 -6.77 -66.94 38.53
C VAL A 567 -7.55 -67.97 37.70
N ALA A 568 -7.74 -67.70 36.40
CA ALA A 568 -8.39 -68.63 35.49
C ALA A 568 -7.63 -69.97 35.39
N GLU A 569 -6.30 -69.92 35.25
CA GLU A 569 -5.45 -71.12 35.26
C GLU A 569 -5.57 -71.93 36.55
N ARG A 570 -5.65 -71.26 37.72
CA ARG A 570 -5.90 -71.94 39.00
C ARG A 570 -7.27 -72.60 39.06
N LEU A 571 -8.33 -71.90 38.67
CA LEU A 571 -9.69 -72.45 38.66
C LEU A 571 -9.82 -73.63 37.70
N GLU A 572 -9.16 -73.60 36.55
CA GLU A 572 -9.09 -74.75 35.65
C GLU A 572 -8.37 -75.94 36.28
N ALA A 573 -7.25 -75.71 36.97
CA ALA A 573 -6.52 -76.76 37.66
C ALA A 573 -7.36 -77.39 38.79
N GLU A 574 -8.05 -76.57 39.59
CA GLU A 574 -8.97 -77.01 40.65
C GLU A 574 -10.15 -77.82 40.06
N ASN A 575 -10.76 -77.34 38.97
CA ASN A 575 -11.85 -78.07 38.30
C ASN A 575 -11.38 -79.40 37.73
N ARG A 576 -10.17 -79.48 37.15
CA ARG A 576 -9.59 -80.74 36.68
C ARG A 576 -9.32 -81.70 37.85
N ALA A 577 -8.82 -81.20 38.96
CA ALA A 577 -8.59 -82.00 40.17
C ALA A 577 -9.92 -82.53 40.75
N ALA A 578 -10.96 -81.69 40.83
CA ALA A 578 -12.29 -82.09 41.28
C ALA A 578 -12.93 -83.14 40.34
N ALA A 579 -12.79 -82.96 39.03
CA ALA A 579 -13.29 -83.92 38.03
C ALA A 579 -12.55 -85.27 38.10
N ALA A 580 -11.24 -85.27 38.41
CA ALA A 580 -10.48 -86.49 38.64
C ALA A 580 -10.95 -87.20 39.92
N PHE A 581 -11.21 -86.44 40.99
CA PHE A 581 -11.72 -86.98 42.26
C PHE A 581 -13.12 -87.58 42.14
N ALA A 582 -13.99 -87.00 41.31
CA ALA A 582 -15.34 -87.53 41.06
C ALA A 582 -15.38 -88.80 40.17
N LYS A 583 -14.26 -89.13 39.50
CA LYS A 583 -14.13 -90.33 38.65
C LYS A 583 -13.46 -91.52 39.33
N GLY A 584 -12.74 -91.28 40.43
CA GLY A 584 -12.19 -92.33 41.29
C GLY A 584 -13.21 -92.73 42.35
#